data_AF-A0A2N1R0T4-F1
#
_entry.id   AF-A0A2N1R0T4-F1
#
_cell.length_a   1.000
_cell.length_b   1.000
_cell.length_c   1.000
_cell.angle_alpha   90.00
_cell.angle_beta   90.00
_cell.angle_gamma   90.00
#
_symmetry.space_group_name_H-M   'P 1'
#
loop_
_entity.id
_entity.type
_entity.pdbx_description
1 polymer ?
#
loop_
_entity_poly.entity_id
_entity_poly.type
_entity_poly.pdbx_seq_one_letter_code
_entity_poly.pdbx_strand_id
1 'polypeptide(L)'
;MPGEVNINEVLIEPVESMIRQVAKGVAEAQIALDQASIDAQVSLKKLHPELEALNYQVNWYHMPEVTVELKVAVHYESSGRDKKPGLFITPFNAKYKNTFTYQADGASLLKFRIVPIPPPLKSE
;
A
#
# COMPACT_ATOMS: atom_id res chain seq x y z
N MET A 1 13.06 10.10 -37.24
CA MET A 1 12.12 10.78 -36.31
C MET A 1 12.50 10.33 -34.91
N PRO A 2 12.77 11.24 -33.96
CA PRO A 2 13.05 10.82 -32.59
C PRO A 2 11.82 10.05 -32.08
N GLY A 3 12.06 8.83 -31.56
CA GLY A 3 11.00 7.93 -31.13
C GLY A 3 10.09 8.61 -30.12
N GLU A 4 8.80 8.58 -30.40
CA GLU A 4 7.76 9.14 -29.55
C GLU A 4 7.90 8.53 -28.15
N VAL A 5 8.13 9.37 -27.14
CA VAL A 5 8.26 8.91 -25.75
C VAL A 5 6.91 8.33 -25.34
N ASN A 6 6.85 7.02 -25.12
CA ASN A 6 5.63 6.37 -24.66
C ASN A 6 5.35 6.76 -23.20
N ILE A 7 4.46 7.73 -23.02
CA ILE A 7 4.04 8.26 -21.73
C ILE A 7 3.54 7.16 -20.78
N ASN A 8 2.93 6.09 -21.30
CA ASN A 8 2.41 4.99 -20.47
C ASN A 8 3.56 4.19 -19.82
N GLU A 9 4.58 3.83 -20.59
CA GLU A 9 5.77 3.11 -20.08
C GLU A 9 6.57 4.00 -19.12
N VAL A 10 6.68 5.29 -19.43
CA VAL A 10 7.52 6.19 -18.62
C VAL A 10 6.82 6.63 -17.35
N LEU A 11 5.53 7.00 -17.37
CA LEU A 11 4.88 7.60 -16.19
C LEU A 11 3.94 6.64 -15.44
N ILE A 12 3.21 5.78 -16.15
CA ILE A 12 2.08 5.04 -15.56
C ILE A 12 2.55 3.74 -14.91
N GLU A 13 3.39 2.97 -15.58
CA GLU A 13 3.84 1.67 -15.11
C GLU A 13 4.52 1.71 -13.72
N PRO A 14 5.44 2.65 -13.41
CA PRO A 14 6.08 2.71 -12.09
C PRO A 14 5.09 3.04 -10.96
N VAL A 15 4.12 3.93 -11.22
CA VAL A 15 3.08 4.29 -10.25
C VAL A 15 2.14 3.11 -10.03
N GLU A 16 1.72 2.44 -11.09
CA GLU A 16 0.86 1.28 -11.04
C GLU A 16 1.51 0.15 -10.24
N SER A 17 2.78 -0.15 -10.51
CA SER A 17 3.55 -1.16 -9.79
C SER A 17 3.64 -0.84 -8.30
N MET A 18 3.92 0.41 -7.94
CA MET A 18 3.94 0.85 -6.53
C MET A 18 2.59 0.68 -5.85
N ILE A 19 1.49 1.10 -6.50
CA ILE A 19 0.13 0.95 -5.95
C ILE A 19 -0.21 -0.53 -5.75
N ARG A 20 0.10 -1.38 -6.74
CA ARG A 20 -0.13 -2.83 -6.64
C ARG A 20 0.65 -3.45 -5.49
N GLN A 21 1.90 -3.04 -5.28
CA GLN A 21 2.71 -3.55 -4.18
C GLN A 21 2.14 -3.15 -2.81
N VAL A 22 1.70 -1.90 -2.64
CA VAL A 22 1.06 -1.46 -1.40
C VAL A 22 -0.27 -2.20 -1.18
N ALA A 23 -1.11 -2.31 -2.21
CA ALA A 23 -2.38 -3.02 -2.12
C ALA A 23 -2.19 -4.49 -1.73
N LYS A 24 -1.18 -5.16 -2.31
CA LYS A 24 -0.84 -6.54 -1.95
C LYS A 24 -0.44 -6.65 -0.47
N GLY A 25 0.41 -5.75 0.02
CA GLY A 25 0.81 -5.74 1.44
C GLY A 25 -0.37 -5.52 2.40
N VAL A 26 -1.32 -4.66 2.04
CA VAL A 26 -2.55 -4.45 2.81
C VAL A 26 -3.41 -5.72 2.85
N ALA A 27 -3.55 -6.40 1.71
CA ALA A 27 -4.31 -7.65 1.62
C ALA A 27 -3.68 -8.76 2.47
N GLU A 28 -2.36 -8.94 2.38
CA GLU A 28 -1.62 -9.93 3.19
C GLU A 28 -1.76 -9.65 4.69
N ALA A 29 -1.70 -8.37 5.10
CA ALA A 29 -1.91 -7.97 6.48
C ALA A 29 -3.33 -8.26 6.97
N GLN A 30 -4.36 -8.04 6.14
CA GLN A 30 -5.75 -8.37 6.49
C GLN A 30 -5.92 -9.88 6.68
N ILE A 31 -5.38 -10.69 5.77
CA ILE A 31 -5.41 -12.16 5.86
C ILE A 31 -4.76 -12.63 7.17
N ALA A 32 -3.63 -12.03 7.56
CA ALA A 32 -2.95 -12.37 8.80
C ALA A 32 -3.79 -12.03 10.05
N LEU A 33 -4.48 -10.87 10.06
CA LEU A 33 -5.40 -10.50 11.15
C LEU A 33 -6.59 -11.45 11.25
N ASP A 34 -7.16 -11.85 10.11
CA ASP A 34 -8.30 -12.76 10.05
C ASP A 34 -7.90 -14.15 10.57
N GLN A 35 -6.74 -14.66 10.16
CA GLN A 35 -6.23 -15.94 10.63
C GLN A 35 -5.95 -15.92 12.13
N ALA A 36 -5.30 -14.88 12.65
CA ALA A 36 -5.05 -14.73 14.07
C ALA A 36 -6.35 -14.66 14.89
N SER A 37 -7.38 -14.01 14.35
CA SER A 37 -8.71 -13.92 14.96
C SER A 37 -9.39 -15.28 15.05
N ILE A 38 -9.32 -16.08 13.97
CA ILE A 38 -9.84 -17.45 13.95
C ILE A 38 -9.11 -18.33 14.95
N ASP A 39 -7.77 -18.29 14.96
CA ASP A 39 -6.95 -19.11 15.87
C ASP A 39 -7.23 -18.77 17.33
N ALA A 40 -7.38 -17.49 17.64
CA ALA A 40 -7.77 -17.02 18.96
C ALA A 40 -9.19 -17.47 19.33
N GLN A 41 -10.16 -17.40 18.42
CA GLN A 41 -11.53 -17.92 18.66
C GLN A 41 -11.51 -19.41 18.98
N VAL A 42 -10.76 -20.21 18.20
CA VAL A 42 -10.62 -21.65 18.43
C VAL A 42 -9.97 -21.94 19.77
N SER A 43 -8.97 -21.15 20.16
CA SER A 43 -8.26 -21.29 21.43
C SER A 43 -9.16 -20.93 22.62
N LEU A 44 -9.93 -19.84 22.51
CA LEU A 44 -10.90 -19.43 23.52
C LEU A 44 -11.97 -20.50 23.74
N LYS A 45 -12.52 -21.07 22.67
CA LYS A 45 -13.50 -22.17 22.76
C LYS A 45 -12.94 -23.39 23.51
N LYS A 46 -11.65 -23.69 23.34
CA LYS A 46 -10.98 -24.83 24.00
C LYS A 46 -10.65 -24.56 25.47
N LEU A 47 -10.13 -23.38 25.77
CA LEU A 47 -9.64 -23.02 27.11
C LEU A 47 -10.77 -22.58 28.04
N HIS A 48 -11.82 -21.98 27.47
CA HIS A 48 -12.89 -21.32 28.22
C HIS A 48 -14.28 -21.65 27.63
N PRO A 49 -14.72 -22.92 27.66
CA PRO A 49 -16.05 -23.30 27.17
C PRO A 49 -17.20 -22.58 27.90
N GLU A 50 -16.98 -22.11 29.13
CA GLU A 50 -17.92 -21.32 29.92
C GLU A 50 -18.31 -19.99 29.24
N LEU A 51 -17.42 -19.41 28.42
CA LEU A 51 -17.69 -18.17 27.72
C LEU A 51 -18.78 -18.33 26.64
N GLU A 52 -18.88 -19.52 26.04
CA GLU A 52 -19.97 -19.82 25.09
C GLU A 52 -21.33 -19.85 25.82
N ALA A 53 -21.38 -20.42 27.02
CA ALA A 53 -22.60 -20.46 27.83
C ALA A 53 -23.06 -19.06 28.28
N LEU A 54 -22.13 -18.12 28.40
CA LEU A 54 -22.41 -16.71 28.70
C LEU A 54 -22.70 -15.88 27.44
N ASN A 55 -22.73 -16.50 26.26
CA ASN A 55 -22.89 -15.85 24.97
C ASN A 55 -21.88 -14.69 24.78
N TYR A 56 -20.66 -14.88 25.29
CA TYR A 56 -19.60 -13.87 25.23
C TYR A 56 -19.16 -13.67 23.77
N GLN A 57 -19.26 -12.43 23.29
CA GLN A 57 -18.87 -12.06 21.93
C GLN A 57 -17.53 -11.34 21.96
N VAL A 58 -16.55 -11.91 21.24
CA VAL A 58 -15.22 -11.33 21.11
C VAL A 58 -15.22 -10.34 19.96
N ASN A 59 -14.63 -9.15 20.19
CA ASN A 59 -14.39 -8.17 19.15
C ASN A 59 -13.07 -8.48 18.45
N TRP A 60 -13.13 -8.73 17.15
CA TRP A 60 -11.96 -8.98 16.30
C TRP A 60 -11.51 -7.70 15.60
N TYR A 61 -10.20 -7.53 15.45
CA TYR A 61 -9.63 -6.40 14.73
C TYR A 61 -9.64 -6.68 13.23
N HIS A 62 -10.03 -5.67 12.44
CA HIS A 62 -9.96 -5.69 10.98
C HIS A 62 -9.58 -4.30 10.46
N MET A 63 -9.17 -4.20 9.20
CA MET A 63 -8.85 -2.94 8.53
C MET A 63 -9.97 -2.59 7.54
N PRO A 64 -11.06 -1.93 7.99
CA PRO A 64 -12.20 -1.61 7.12
C PRO A 64 -11.90 -0.56 6.07
N GLU A 65 -10.95 0.33 6.32
CA GLU A 65 -10.53 1.34 5.36
C GLU A 65 -9.05 1.63 5.55
N VAL A 66 -8.31 1.67 4.45
CA VAL A 66 -6.89 2.00 4.47
C VAL A 66 -6.65 3.22 3.59
N THR A 67 -6.28 4.34 4.21
CA THR A 67 -5.83 5.55 3.52
C THR A 67 -4.31 5.59 3.51
N VAL A 68 -3.72 5.76 2.33
CA VAL A 68 -2.27 5.82 2.16
C VAL A 68 -1.90 7.19 1.61
N GLU A 69 -0.99 7.88 2.31
CA GLU A 69 -0.41 9.15 1.88
C GLU A 69 1.11 9.00 1.74
N LEU A 70 1.60 9.05 0.51
CA LEU A 70 3.03 8.93 0.20
C LEU A 70 3.56 10.24 -0.37
N LYS A 71 4.58 10.80 0.27
CA LYS A 71 5.43 11.83 -0.34
C LYS A 71 6.48 11.12 -1.18
N VAL A 72 6.52 11.43 -2.47
CA VAL A 72 7.45 10.78 -3.42
C VAL A 72 8.38 11.80 -4.08
N ALA A 73 9.62 11.38 -4.30
CA ALA A 73 10.55 12.04 -5.20
C ALA A 73 10.49 11.34 -6.56
N VAL A 74 10.40 12.13 -7.63
CA VAL A 74 10.31 11.63 -9.00
C VAL A 74 11.58 12.03 -9.75
N HIS A 75 12.22 11.06 -10.40
CA HIS A 75 13.42 11.26 -11.21
C HIS A 75 13.19 10.76 -12.62
N TYR A 76 13.49 11.61 -13.60
CA TYR A 76 13.41 11.28 -15.02
C TYR A 76 14.82 11.17 -15.61
N GLU A 77 15.18 9.97 -16.07
CA GLU A 77 16.41 9.79 -16.85
C GLU A 77 16.08 9.90 -18.33
N SER A 78 16.44 11.03 -18.94
CA SER A 78 16.45 11.17 -20.40
C SER A 78 17.60 10.34 -20.95
N SER A 79 17.28 9.35 -21.77
CA SER A 79 18.28 8.51 -22.38
C SER A 79 19.03 9.19 -23.53
N GLY A 80 20.34 8.91 -23.64
CA GLY A 80 21.08 9.07 -24.90
C GLY A 80 20.66 8.02 -25.94
N ARG A 81 21.12 8.17 -27.19
CA ARG A 81 20.68 7.46 -28.43
C ARG A 81 20.35 5.95 -28.35
N ASP A 82 20.80 5.21 -27.33
CA ASP A 82 20.60 3.75 -27.17
C ASP A 82 19.93 3.30 -25.85
N LYS A 83 19.51 4.21 -24.96
CA LYS A 83 18.76 3.83 -23.73
C LYS A 83 17.28 4.19 -23.88
N LYS A 84 16.39 3.47 -23.18
CA LYS A 84 14.99 3.90 -23.04
C LYS A 84 14.91 4.96 -21.93
N PRO A 85 14.11 6.03 -22.10
CA PRO A 85 13.85 6.96 -21.01
C PRO A 85 13.13 6.21 -19.88
N GLY A 86 13.46 6.55 -18.62
CA GLY A 86 12.91 5.88 -17.44
C GLY A 86 12.51 6.87 -16.37
N LEU A 87 11.39 6.60 -15.70
CA LEU A 87 10.96 7.32 -14.50
C LEU A 87 11.16 6.47 -13.27
N PHE A 88 11.78 7.04 -12.25
CA PHE A 88 11.99 6.39 -10.96
C PHE A 88 11.25 7.17 -9.89
N ILE A 89 10.41 6.47 -9.13
CA ILE A 89 9.63 7.03 -8.03
C ILE A 89 10.13 6.39 -6.74
N THR A 90 10.56 7.21 -5.80
CA THR A 90 11.02 6.72 -4.49
C THR A 90 10.28 7.44 -3.35
N PRO A 91 9.94 6.73 -2.27
CA PRO A 91 9.34 7.35 -1.10
C PRO A 91 10.35 8.30 -0.45
N PHE A 92 9.90 9.51 -0.13
CA PHE A 92 10.73 10.53 0.47
C PHE A 92 11.03 10.19 1.94
N ASN A 93 12.24 9.73 2.24
CA ASN A 93 12.69 9.45 3.60
C ASN A 93 13.73 10.48 4.07
N ALA A 94 13.51 11.10 5.23
CA ALA A 94 14.35 12.15 5.81
C ALA A 94 15.82 11.73 6.10
N LYS A 95 16.16 10.44 6.02
CA LYS A 95 17.54 9.91 6.17
C LYS A 95 18.37 9.92 4.88
N TYR A 96 17.79 10.15 3.71
CA TYR A 96 18.49 10.19 2.42
C TYR A 96 19.15 11.55 2.09
N LYS A 97 19.41 12.38 3.11
CA LYS A 97 19.91 13.75 2.94
C LYS A 97 21.41 13.87 2.64
N ASN A 98 22.20 12.78 2.63
CA ASN A 98 23.64 12.92 2.85
C ASN A 98 24.63 12.27 1.86
N THR A 99 24.22 11.69 0.72
CA THR A 99 25.25 11.16 -0.21
C THR A 99 24.94 11.19 -1.71
N PHE A 100 23.74 11.57 -2.11
CA PHE A 100 23.43 11.79 -3.52
C PHE A 100 22.94 13.22 -3.68
N THR A 101 23.60 13.98 -4.55
CA THR A 101 23.17 15.30 -5.01
C THR A 101 21.85 15.12 -5.76
N TYR A 102 20.76 14.94 -5.02
CA TYR A 102 19.42 14.71 -5.53
C TYR A 102 18.88 16.02 -6.11
N GLN A 103 18.89 16.13 -7.43
CA GLN A 103 18.20 17.18 -8.16
C GLN A 103 16.77 16.68 -8.38
N ALA A 104 15.93 16.84 -7.35
CA ALA A 104 14.51 16.49 -7.43
C ALA A 104 13.77 17.62 -8.16
N ASP A 105 13.42 17.41 -9.42
CA ASP A 105 12.67 18.39 -10.22
C ASP A 105 11.17 18.46 -9.82
N GLY A 106 10.71 17.62 -8.89
CA GLY A 106 9.37 17.73 -8.31
C GLY A 106 9.13 16.77 -7.14
N ALA A 107 8.50 17.27 -6.07
CA ALA A 107 7.95 16.45 -5.00
C ALA A 107 6.44 16.32 -5.19
N SER A 108 5.93 15.09 -5.20
CA SER A 108 4.50 14.81 -5.42
C SER A 108 3.89 14.09 -4.22
N LEU A 109 2.60 14.35 -3.96
CA LEU A 109 1.81 13.66 -2.96
C LEU A 109 0.89 12.65 -3.65
N LEU A 110 1.07 11.35 -3.37
CA LEU A 110 0.14 10.31 -3.79
C LEU A 110 -0.79 9.98 -2.63
N LYS A 111 -2.10 10.14 -2.84
CA LYS A 111 -3.14 9.78 -1.88
C LYS A 111 -4.12 8.80 -2.53
N PHE A 112 -4.31 7.64 -1.92
CA PHE A 112 -5.34 6.69 -2.34
C PHE A 112 -5.96 5.97 -1.13
N ARG A 113 -7.12 5.39 -1.37
CA ARG A 113 -7.96 4.77 -0.33
C ARG A 113 -8.44 3.41 -0.80
N ILE A 114 -8.19 2.39 0.01
CA ILE A 114 -8.66 1.03 -0.20
C ILE A 114 -9.90 0.84 0.68
N VAL A 115 -11.00 0.46 0.06
CA VAL A 115 -12.28 0.22 0.72
C VAL A 115 -12.85 -1.14 0.33
N PRO A 116 -13.58 -1.79 1.25
CA PRO A 116 -14.34 -2.99 0.94
C PRO A 116 -15.54 -2.63 0.07
N ILE A 117 -15.94 -3.59 -0.75
CA ILE A 117 -17.11 -3.52 -1.61
C ILE A 117 -17.98 -4.75 -1.28
N PRO A 118 -19.24 -4.58 -0.84
CA PRO A 118 -19.93 -3.32 -0.55
C PRO A 118 -19.34 -2.57 0.66
N PRO A 119 -19.50 -1.23 0.76
CA PRO A 119 -19.02 -0.45 1.90
C PRO A 119 -19.61 -0.97 3.21
N PRO A 120 -18.87 -0.86 4.33
CA PRO A 120 -19.40 -1.26 5.62
C PRO A 120 -20.50 -0.30 6.02
N LEU A 121 -21.56 -0.82 6.63
CA LEU A 121 -22.60 0.02 7.24
C LEU A 121 -21.91 0.90 8.28
N LYS A 122 -21.98 2.22 8.11
CA LYS A 122 -21.59 3.14 9.18
C LYS A 122 -22.50 2.84 10.37
N SER A 123 -21.93 2.40 11.48
CA SER A 123 -22.64 2.48 12.75
C SER A 123 -22.77 3.97 13.08
N GLU A 124 -23.99 4.48 13.10
CA GLU A 124 -24.34 5.82 13.60
C GLU A 124 -24.02 5.97 15.09
#